data_AF-A0A930YYK0-F1
#
_entry.id   AF-A0A930YYK0-F1
#
_cell.length_a   1.000
_cell.length_b   1.000
_cell.length_c   1.000
_cell.angle_alpha   90.00
_cell.angle_beta   90.00
_cell.angle_gamma   90.00
#
_symmetry.space_group_name_H-M   'P 1'
#
loop_
_entity.id
_entity.type
_entity.pdbx_description
1 polymer ?
#
loop_
_entity_poly.entity_id
_entity_poly.type
_entity_poly.pdbx_seq_one_letter_code
_entity_poly.pdbx_strand_id
1 'polypeptide(L)'
;MHKEGLQIRWIHEWFSTRYDLEILGFEAGSEHIADARSELADVQGVQLDHVALVGPDHIGDEVELYQSGGQSRGKGDSLFSTRGQRSETVPARRLSKVLADRGCSSDTMPVILRMNIEGAEQFVIQDLLDTGLTASIDGYYGMWDDVSKIDPKADKRFRRLLRANGITNVTFNDRDLPYRLRRFAIRTDIETSIRSGLVRVRNADRRPIS
;
A
#
# COMPACT_ATOMS: atom_id res chain seq x y z
N MET A 1 0.47 -5.86 -3.57
CA MET A 1 1.23 -5.20 -4.65
C MET A 1 0.34 -5.35 -5.89
N HIS A 2 0.79 -5.13 -7.13
CA HIS A 2 0.06 -5.66 -8.27
C HIS A 2 1.01 -6.52 -9.10
N LYS A 3 0.66 -7.81 -9.21
CA LYS A 3 1.26 -8.85 -10.07
C LYS A 3 2.79 -8.88 -10.11
N GLU A 4 3.40 -8.08 -10.97
CA GLU A 4 4.85 -8.14 -11.24
C GLU A 4 5.67 -7.10 -10.46
N GLY A 5 5.03 -6.21 -9.70
CA GLY A 5 5.75 -5.21 -8.91
C GLY A 5 6.41 -4.08 -9.72
N LEU A 6 6.02 -3.88 -10.99
CA LEU A 6 6.58 -2.85 -11.88
C LEU A 6 6.60 -1.44 -11.27
N GLN A 7 5.58 -1.07 -10.50
CA GLN A 7 5.55 0.22 -9.80
C GLN A 7 6.66 0.37 -8.75
N ILE A 8 7.06 -0.71 -8.07
CA ILE A 8 8.18 -0.69 -7.13
C ILE A 8 9.46 -0.36 -7.89
N ARG A 9 9.71 -1.03 -9.02
CA ARG A 9 10.87 -0.73 -9.87
C ARG A 9 10.87 0.73 -10.32
N TRP A 10 9.72 1.26 -10.71
CA TRP A 10 9.61 2.65 -11.16
C TRP A 10 9.85 3.67 -10.05
N ILE A 11 9.28 3.43 -8.86
CA ILE A 11 9.56 4.26 -7.68
C ILE A 11 11.06 4.22 -7.38
N HIS A 12 11.67 3.03 -7.38
CA HIS A 12 13.10 2.89 -7.18
C HIS A 12 13.90 3.68 -8.22
N GLU A 13 13.65 3.50 -9.52
CA GLU A 13 14.31 4.25 -10.60
C GLU A 13 14.20 5.78 -10.47
N TRP A 14 13.06 6.28 -9.98
CA TRP A 14 12.84 7.72 -9.84
C TRP A 14 13.64 8.36 -8.71
N PHE A 15 13.96 7.59 -7.68
CA PHE A 15 14.28 8.13 -6.36
C PHE A 15 15.54 7.54 -5.72
N SER A 16 15.98 6.32 -6.07
CA SER A 16 17.13 5.66 -5.43
C SER A 16 18.48 6.36 -5.67
N THR A 17 18.56 7.18 -6.71
CA THR A 17 19.75 8.03 -6.97
C THR A 17 19.83 9.25 -6.04
N ARG A 18 18.75 9.58 -5.31
CA ARG A 18 18.64 10.79 -4.48
C ARG A 18 18.37 10.51 -3.00
N TYR A 19 17.78 9.37 -2.71
CA TYR A 19 17.35 8.98 -1.38
C TYR A 19 17.81 7.56 -1.10
N ASP A 20 18.16 7.29 0.16
CA ASP A 20 18.27 5.93 0.66
C ASP A 20 16.84 5.40 0.83
N LEU A 21 16.48 4.37 0.05
CA LEU A 21 15.12 3.88 -0.06
C LEU A 21 15.00 2.48 0.54
N GLU A 22 14.10 2.35 1.49
CA GLU A 22 13.53 1.06 1.89
C GLU A 22 12.13 0.93 1.30
N ILE A 23 11.88 -0.16 0.57
CA ILE A 23 10.58 -0.45 -0.04
C ILE A 23 10.05 -1.78 0.49
N LEU A 24 8.86 -1.71 1.09
CA LEU A 24 8.14 -2.88 1.59
C LEU A 24 7.01 -3.24 0.65
N GLY A 25 7.11 -4.39 0.00
CA GLY A 25 6.06 -4.96 -0.82
C GLY A 25 5.33 -6.05 -0.05
N PHE A 26 4.00 -5.95 -0.02
CA PHE A 26 3.12 -6.98 0.53
C PHE A 26 2.27 -7.55 -0.60
N GLU A 27 2.18 -8.88 -0.68
CA GLU A 27 1.35 -9.58 -1.65
C GLU A 27 0.75 -10.82 -1.03
N ALA A 28 -0.54 -11.02 -1.27
CA ALA A 28 -1.27 -12.15 -0.70
C ALA A 28 -1.21 -13.37 -1.64
N GLY A 29 -1.21 -13.17 -2.96
CA GLY A 29 -1.21 -14.26 -3.92
C GLY A 29 0.16 -14.92 -4.05
N SER A 30 0.24 -16.24 -3.85
CA SER A 30 1.51 -16.98 -3.90
C SER A 30 2.21 -16.95 -5.27
N GLU A 31 1.44 -16.97 -6.36
CA GLU A 31 1.96 -16.82 -7.72
C GLU A 31 2.52 -15.41 -7.95
N HIS A 32 1.76 -14.37 -7.59
CA HIS A 32 2.17 -12.98 -7.79
C HIS A 32 3.41 -12.58 -6.98
N ILE A 33 3.53 -13.06 -5.74
CA ILE A 33 4.73 -12.77 -4.93
C ILE A 33 5.97 -13.46 -5.49
N ALA A 34 5.82 -14.65 -6.10
CA ALA A 34 6.92 -15.34 -6.76
C ALA A 34 7.38 -14.56 -8.01
N ASP A 35 6.45 -14.11 -8.85
CA ASP A 35 6.74 -13.31 -10.03
C ASP A 35 7.47 -12.02 -9.65
N ALA A 36 6.95 -11.26 -8.68
CA ALA A 36 7.60 -10.03 -8.25
C ALA A 36 8.96 -10.24 -7.58
N ARG A 37 9.19 -11.36 -6.88
CA ARG A 37 10.51 -11.70 -6.35
C ARG A 37 11.52 -11.94 -7.47
N SER A 38 11.11 -12.61 -8.54
CA SER A 38 11.94 -12.78 -9.73
C SER A 38 12.20 -11.43 -10.40
N GLU A 39 11.15 -10.66 -10.64
CA GLU A 39 11.20 -9.37 -11.33
C GLU A 39 11.91 -8.27 -10.55
N LEU A 40 12.08 -8.38 -9.22
CA LEU A 40 12.73 -7.36 -8.39
C LEU A 40 14.03 -7.84 -7.72
N ALA A 41 14.57 -9.00 -8.14
CA ALA A 41 15.75 -9.61 -7.53
C ALA A 41 17.02 -8.73 -7.59
N ASP A 42 17.12 -7.86 -8.60
CA ASP A 42 18.22 -6.91 -8.81
C ASP A 42 17.99 -5.54 -8.14
N VAL A 43 16.81 -5.31 -7.54
CA VAL A 43 16.44 -4.01 -6.98
C VAL A 43 16.82 -3.95 -5.50
N GLN A 44 17.82 -3.12 -5.18
CA GLN A 44 18.28 -2.94 -3.80
C GLN A 44 17.23 -2.23 -2.93
N GLY A 45 17.27 -2.49 -1.62
CA GLY A 45 16.36 -1.86 -0.66
C GLY A 45 14.92 -2.35 -0.72
N VAL A 46 14.60 -3.36 -1.55
CA VAL A 46 13.26 -3.95 -1.67
C VAL A 46 13.15 -5.20 -0.79
N GLN A 47 12.11 -5.26 0.03
CA GLN A 47 11.73 -6.45 0.79
C GLN A 47 10.29 -6.82 0.46
N LEU A 48 10.06 -8.11 0.15
CA LEU A 48 8.78 -8.62 -0.33
C LEU A 48 8.24 -9.73 0.59
N ASP A 49 7.13 -9.43 1.26
CA ASP A 49 6.46 -10.31 2.21
C ASP A 49 5.21 -10.95 1.59
N HIS A 50 5.13 -12.28 1.67
CA HIS A 50 3.95 -13.06 1.29
C HIS A 50 2.95 -13.03 2.46
N VAL A 51 2.03 -12.07 2.42
CA VAL A 51 1.10 -11.77 3.50
C VAL A 51 -0.10 -10.96 3.01
N ALA A 52 -1.28 -11.29 3.51
CA ALA A 52 -2.47 -10.46 3.35
C ALA A 52 -2.50 -9.36 4.42
N LEU A 53 -2.65 -8.11 3.96
CA LEU A 53 -2.90 -6.99 4.87
C LEU A 53 -4.36 -6.98 5.30
N VAL A 54 -4.59 -7.00 6.62
CA VAL A 54 -5.91 -7.10 7.22
C VAL A 54 -6.21 -5.93 8.17
N GLY A 55 -7.50 -5.73 8.45
CA GLY A 55 -7.98 -4.68 9.35
C GLY A 55 -7.96 -5.02 10.84
N PRO A 56 -8.44 -4.08 11.68
CA PRO A 56 -8.46 -4.22 13.13
C PRO A 56 -9.41 -5.31 13.64
N ASP A 57 -10.42 -5.69 12.85
CA ASP A 57 -11.41 -6.71 13.23
C ASP A 57 -10.96 -8.15 12.90
N HIS A 58 -9.83 -8.31 12.20
CA HIS A 58 -9.31 -9.65 11.88
C HIS A 58 -8.75 -10.34 13.13
N ILE A 59 -9.13 -11.61 13.29
CA ILE A 59 -8.73 -12.51 14.38
C ILE A 59 -8.04 -13.72 13.77
N GLY A 60 -6.85 -14.04 14.27
CA GLY A 60 -6.00 -15.12 13.75
C GLY A 60 -4.76 -14.59 13.03
N ASP A 61 -3.94 -15.53 12.57
CA ASP A 61 -2.67 -15.27 11.88
C ASP A 61 -2.74 -15.59 10.38
N GLU A 62 -3.90 -16.04 9.89
CA GLU A 62 -4.11 -16.49 8.52
C GLU A 62 -5.47 -16.04 7.98
N VAL A 63 -5.57 -15.93 6.66
CA VAL A 63 -6.82 -15.67 5.95
C VAL A 63 -6.94 -16.58 4.73
N GLU A 64 -8.17 -16.93 4.39
CA GLU A 64 -8.47 -17.67 3.18
C GLU A 64 -8.60 -16.68 2.01
N LEU A 65 -7.68 -16.77 1.04
CA LEU A 65 -7.69 -16.00 -0.20
C LEU A 65 -8.37 -16.82 -1.29
N TYR A 66 -9.50 -16.33 -1.80
CA TYR A 66 -10.24 -17.01 -2.85
C TYR A 66 -9.73 -16.59 -4.23
N GLN A 67 -9.34 -17.57 -5.04
CA GLN A 67 -8.88 -17.34 -6.40
C GLN A 67 -10.06 -17.05 -7.31
N SER A 68 -10.01 -15.95 -8.06
CA SER A 68 -11.06 -15.64 -9.04
C SER A 68 -11.00 -16.64 -10.20
N GLY A 69 -11.91 -17.62 -10.21
CA GLY A 69 -12.07 -18.58 -11.31
C GLY A 69 -12.21 -17.85 -12.64
N GLY A 70 -11.38 -18.21 -13.63
CA GLY A 70 -11.06 -17.43 -14.84
C GLY A 70 -12.17 -17.10 -15.84
N GLN A 71 -13.30 -16.51 -15.42
CA GLN A 71 -14.35 -16.03 -16.32
C GLN A 71 -14.72 -14.55 -16.15
N SER A 72 -14.32 -13.87 -15.06
CA SER A 72 -14.46 -12.41 -14.96
C SER A 72 -13.09 -11.75 -15.05
N ARG A 73 -12.68 -11.37 -16.27
CA ARG A 73 -11.54 -10.48 -16.51
C ARG A 73 -11.66 -9.24 -15.61
N GLY A 74 -10.79 -9.13 -14.60
CA GLY A 74 -10.57 -7.87 -13.87
C GLY A 74 -11.00 -7.82 -12.40
N LYS A 75 -11.23 -8.96 -11.74
CA LYS A 75 -11.21 -9.04 -10.27
C LYS A 75 -10.12 -10.06 -9.93
N GLY A 76 -9.04 -9.64 -9.28
CA GLY A 76 -8.01 -10.58 -8.84
C GLY A 76 -8.49 -11.32 -7.59
N ASP A 77 -7.55 -11.82 -6.82
CA ASP A 77 -7.83 -12.66 -5.67
C ASP A 77 -8.28 -11.78 -4.51
N SER A 78 -9.38 -12.16 -3.85
CA SER A 78 -10.06 -11.28 -2.90
C SER A 78 -10.39 -12.00 -1.60
N LEU A 79 -10.16 -11.30 -0.50
CA LEU A 79 -10.60 -11.68 0.85
C LEU A 79 -12.13 -11.69 0.98
N PHE A 80 -12.85 -11.01 0.09
CA PHE A 80 -14.28 -10.71 0.25
C PHE A 80 -15.19 -11.45 -0.73
N SER A 81 -14.64 -12.29 -1.61
CA SER A 81 -15.44 -12.96 -2.62
C SER A 81 -15.26 -14.47 -2.57
N THR A 82 -16.23 -15.18 -1.99
CA THR A 82 -16.46 -16.63 -2.14
C THR A 82 -16.90 -16.96 -3.57
N ARG A 83 -16.08 -16.60 -4.56
CA ARG A 83 -16.35 -16.76 -5.99
C ARG A 83 -15.47 -17.81 -6.67
N GLY A 84 -14.46 -18.30 -5.96
CA GLY A 84 -13.53 -19.33 -6.43
C GLY A 84 -13.90 -20.73 -5.93
N GLN A 85 -13.67 -21.75 -6.74
CA GLN A 85 -13.59 -23.16 -6.28
C GLN A 85 -12.23 -23.50 -5.67
N ARG A 86 -11.26 -22.58 -5.76
CA ARG A 86 -9.91 -22.69 -5.22
C ARG A 86 -9.68 -21.56 -4.24
N SER A 87 -9.11 -21.90 -3.11
CA SER A 87 -8.63 -20.97 -2.10
C SER A 87 -7.23 -21.40 -1.68
N GLU A 88 -6.45 -20.43 -1.23
CA GLU A 88 -5.22 -20.67 -0.50
C GLU A 88 -5.28 -20.00 0.87
N THR A 89 -4.69 -20.64 1.87
CA THR A 89 -4.52 -20.04 3.20
C THR A 89 -3.20 -19.28 3.21
N VAL A 90 -3.25 -18.00 3.55
CA VAL A 90 -2.08 -17.11 3.53
C VAL A 90 -1.91 -16.41 4.87
N PRO A 91 -0.68 -16.11 5.31
CA PRO A 91 -0.45 -15.35 6.52
C PRO A 91 -1.16 -14.00 6.46
N ALA A 92 -1.69 -13.54 7.59
CA ALA A 92 -2.40 -12.27 7.71
C ALA A 92 -1.71 -11.37 8.73
N ARG A 93 -1.48 -10.10 8.36
CA ARG A 93 -0.89 -9.11 9.27
C ARG A 93 -1.55 -7.74 9.14
N ARG A 94 -1.61 -7.03 10.26
CA ARG A 94 -1.96 -5.60 10.29
C ARG A 94 -0.75 -4.78 9.86
N LEU A 95 -0.96 -3.79 9.01
CA LEU A 95 0.13 -2.93 8.54
C LEU A 95 0.75 -2.15 9.71
N SER A 96 -0.08 -1.71 10.66
CA SER A 96 0.37 -1.03 11.88
C SER A 96 1.41 -1.83 12.66
N LYS A 97 1.20 -3.14 12.82
CA LYS A 97 2.15 -4.04 13.48
C LYS A 97 3.45 -4.17 12.69
N VAL A 98 3.38 -4.31 11.36
CA VAL A 98 4.58 -4.41 10.53
C VAL A 98 5.43 -3.13 10.62
N LEU A 99 4.80 -1.96 10.59
CA LEU A 99 5.48 -0.68 10.74
C LEU A 99 6.10 -0.53 12.14
N ALA A 100 5.38 -0.93 13.19
CA ALA A 100 5.88 -0.90 14.56
C ALA A 100 7.10 -1.81 14.76
N ASP A 101 7.06 -3.04 14.26
CA ASP A 101 8.16 -4.01 14.36
C ASP A 101 9.45 -3.52 13.69
N ARG A 102 9.31 -2.68 12.66
CA ARG A 102 10.43 -2.06 11.92
C ARG A 102 10.88 -0.73 12.52
N GLY A 103 10.25 -0.27 13.60
CA GLY A 103 10.56 1.03 14.20
C GLY A 103 10.21 2.21 13.31
N CYS A 104 9.25 2.05 12.37
CA CYS A 104 8.76 3.15 11.56
C CYS A 104 8.00 4.13 12.47
N SER A 105 8.64 5.25 12.78
CA SER A 105 8.05 6.34 13.53
C SER A 105 7.79 7.53 12.62
N SER A 106 6.79 8.35 12.96
CA SER A 106 6.55 9.63 12.29
C SER A 106 7.79 10.53 12.27
N ASP A 107 8.67 10.35 13.26
CA ASP A 107 9.71 11.31 13.55
C ASP A 107 11.05 10.94 12.94
N THR A 108 11.18 9.73 12.36
CA THR A 108 12.49 9.21 11.91
C THR A 108 12.66 9.21 10.40
N MET A 109 11.60 9.06 9.62
CA MET A 109 11.69 9.01 8.16
C MET A 109 10.39 9.43 7.47
N PRO A 110 10.48 9.98 6.23
CA PRO A 110 9.32 10.12 5.38
C PRO A 110 8.73 8.76 5.00
N VAL A 111 7.40 8.61 5.04
CA VAL A 111 6.73 7.36 4.70
C VAL A 111 5.70 7.59 3.60
N ILE A 112 5.77 6.79 2.55
CA ILE A 112 4.80 6.79 1.45
C ILE A 112 4.03 5.48 1.45
N LEU A 113 2.70 5.56 1.50
CA LEU A 113 1.84 4.38 1.42
C LEU A 113 1.23 4.27 0.02
N ARG A 114 1.50 3.15 -0.65
CA ARG A 114 0.83 2.80 -1.91
C ARG A 114 0.02 1.51 -1.74
N MET A 115 -1.26 1.54 -2.05
CA MET A 115 -2.16 0.39 -1.93
C MET A 115 -2.88 0.05 -3.23
N ASN A 116 -3.01 -1.24 -3.49
CA ASN A 116 -3.87 -1.83 -4.52
C ASN A 116 -4.17 -3.25 -4.07
N ILE A 117 -5.15 -3.37 -3.18
CA ILE A 117 -5.44 -4.58 -2.41
C ILE A 117 -6.91 -4.97 -2.52
N GLU A 118 -7.52 -4.67 -3.67
CA GLU A 118 -8.79 -5.21 -4.15
C GLU A 118 -9.95 -5.12 -3.15
N GLY A 119 -10.17 -3.92 -2.61
CA GLY A 119 -11.27 -3.64 -1.69
C GLY A 119 -10.90 -3.76 -0.22
N ALA A 120 -9.67 -4.18 0.10
CA ALA A 120 -9.16 -4.20 1.47
C ALA A 120 -8.63 -2.83 1.95
N GLU A 121 -8.58 -1.81 1.10
CA GLU A 121 -7.97 -0.51 1.40
C GLU A 121 -8.59 0.17 2.63
N GLN A 122 -9.91 0.07 2.78
CA GLN A 122 -10.60 0.66 3.93
C GLN A 122 -10.13 0.05 5.26
N PHE A 123 -9.89 -1.27 5.28
CA PHE A 123 -9.51 -1.98 6.49
C PHE A 123 -8.08 -1.64 6.92
N VAL A 124 -7.17 -1.49 5.96
CA VAL A 124 -5.79 -1.04 6.22
C VAL A 124 -5.77 0.41 6.71
N ILE A 125 -6.57 1.30 6.11
CA ILE A 125 -6.68 2.69 6.61
C ILE A 125 -7.26 2.73 8.02
N GLN A 126 -8.26 1.92 8.33
CA GLN A 126 -8.83 1.86 9.68
C GLN A 126 -7.79 1.39 10.70
N ASP A 127 -7.00 0.36 10.39
CA ASP A 127 -5.90 -0.12 11.24
C ASP A 127 -4.88 1.00 11.55
N LEU A 128 -4.50 1.79 10.54
CA LEU A 128 -3.58 2.92 10.71
C LEU A 128 -4.20 4.08 11.51
N LEU A 129 -5.51 4.30 11.40
CA LEU A 129 -6.23 5.33 12.17
C LEU A 129 -6.32 4.93 13.64
N ASP A 130 -6.71 3.69 13.93
CA ASP A 130 -6.87 3.18 15.29
C ASP A 130 -5.55 3.19 16.08
N THR A 131 -4.42 3.11 15.37
CA THR A 131 -3.07 3.15 15.94
C THR A 131 -2.41 4.53 15.87
N GLY A 132 -3.06 5.53 15.29
CA GLY A 132 -2.52 6.89 15.12
C GLY A 132 -1.39 7.01 14.09
N LEU A 133 -1.06 5.94 13.36
CA LEU A 133 0.04 5.90 12.39
C LEU A 133 -0.24 6.64 11.09
N THR A 134 -1.47 7.10 10.86
CA THR A 134 -1.78 7.97 9.71
C THR A 134 -0.99 9.28 9.72
N ALA A 135 -0.67 9.82 10.90
CA ALA A 135 0.19 11.00 11.03
C ALA A 135 1.66 10.73 10.62
N SER A 136 2.03 9.45 10.50
CA SER A 136 3.37 9.03 10.07
C SER A 136 3.52 8.97 8.55
N ILE A 137 2.43 9.01 7.79
CA ILE A 137 2.41 8.81 6.34
C ILE A 137 2.30 10.16 5.62
N ASP A 138 3.27 10.48 4.79
CA ASP A 138 3.39 11.76 4.08
C ASP A 138 2.69 11.75 2.72
N GLY A 139 2.35 10.59 2.18
CA GLY A 139 1.66 10.48 0.91
C GLY A 139 0.91 9.17 0.72
N TYR A 140 -0.30 9.26 0.15
CA TYR A 140 -1.22 8.13 -0.05
C TYR A 140 -1.53 7.94 -1.54
N TYR A 141 -1.18 6.75 -2.04
CA TYR A 141 -1.28 6.40 -3.45
C TYR A 141 -2.06 5.10 -3.62
N GLY A 142 -2.85 4.95 -4.68
CA GLY A 142 -3.54 3.68 -4.90
C GLY A 142 -4.67 3.68 -5.92
N MET A 143 -5.34 2.54 -6.06
CA MET A 143 -6.59 2.38 -6.80
C MET A 143 -7.76 2.52 -5.84
N TRP A 144 -8.27 3.73 -5.70
CA TRP A 144 -9.33 4.05 -4.74
C TRP A 144 -10.75 3.85 -5.30
N ASP A 145 -10.87 3.23 -6.47
CA ASP A 145 -12.13 2.98 -7.19
C ASP A 145 -12.60 1.52 -7.09
N ASP A 146 -11.78 0.58 -6.63
CA ASP A 146 -12.16 -0.84 -6.57
C ASP A 146 -13.28 -1.12 -5.57
N VAL A 147 -13.33 -0.38 -4.45
CA VAL A 147 -14.45 -0.46 -3.50
C VAL A 147 -15.79 -0.16 -4.19
N SER A 148 -15.82 0.81 -5.13
CA SER A 148 -17.05 1.19 -5.84
C SER A 148 -17.58 0.08 -6.76
N LYS A 149 -16.71 -0.82 -7.23
CA LYS A 149 -17.05 -1.98 -8.07
C LYS A 149 -17.62 -3.16 -7.27
N ILE A 150 -17.49 -3.12 -5.94
CA ILE A 150 -17.91 -4.18 -5.02
C ILE A 150 -19.14 -3.71 -4.22
N ASP A 151 -19.01 -2.57 -3.52
CA ASP A 151 -20.09 -1.96 -2.72
C ASP A 151 -20.02 -0.41 -2.79
N PRO A 152 -20.90 0.24 -3.57
CA PRO A 152 -20.97 1.69 -3.65
C PRO A 152 -21.25 2.40 -2.30
N LYS A 153 -21.94 1.74 -1.37
CA LYS A 153 -22.16 2.30 -0.02
C LYS A 153 -20.88 2.25 0.80
N ALA A 154 -20.10 1.17 0.69
CA ALA A 154 -18.76 1.09 1.29
C ALA A 154 -17.83 2.16 0.72
N ASP A 155 -17.81 2.37 -0.60
CA ASP A 155 -17.00 3.43 -1.23
C ASP A 155 -17.36 4.80 -0.66
N LYS A 156 -18.65 5.11 -0.52
CA LYS A 156 -19.09 6.38 0.08
C LYS A 156 -18.64 6.53 1.53
N ARG A 157 -18.66 5.44 2.33
CA ARG A 157 -18.13 5.45 3.70
C ARG A 157 -16.63 5.68 3.70
N PHE A 158 -15.89 4.99 2.83
CA PHE A 158 -14.45 5.10 2.71
C PHE A 158 -14.01 6.50 2.29
N ARG A 159 -14.63 7.10 1.27
CA ARG A 159 -14.35 8.50 0.87
C ARG A 159 -14.69 9.53 1.94
N ARG A 160 -15.65 9.24 2.82
CA ARG A 160 -15.92 10.09 3.99
C ARG A 160 -14.82 9.93 5.04
N LEU A 161 -14.39 8.70 5.30
CA LEU A 161 -13.29 8.40 6.23
C LEU A 161 -12.00 9.13 5.81
N LEU A 162 -11.60 9.04 4.54
CA LEU A 162 -10.41 9.71 4.03
C LEU A 162 -10.50 11.24 4.22
N ARG A 163 -11.62 11.84 3.83
CA ARG A 163 -11.85 13.29 3.97
C ARG A 163 -11.88 13.76 5.42
N ALA A 164 -12.51 13.00 6.31
CA ALA A 164 -12.59 13.34 7.73
C ALA A 164 -11.21 13.37 8.41
N ASN A 165 -10.24 12.63 7.87
CA ASN A 165 -8.88 12.54 8.38
C ASN A 165 -7.86 13.31 7.51
N GLY A 166 -8.31 14.16 6.58
CA GLY A 166 -7.41 14.96 5.75
C GLY A 166 -6.53 14.17 4.79
N ILE A 167 -6.86 12.89 4.53
CA ILE A 167 -6.08 12.03 3.65
C ILE A 167 -6.37 12.40 2.20
N THR A 168 -5.41 13.05 1.55
CA THR A 168 -5.45 13.32 0.11
C THR A 168 -4.92 12.10 -0.63
N ASN A 169 -5.72 11.55 -1.53
CA ASN A 169 -5.40 10.33 -2.23
C ASN A 169 -5.13 10.56 -3.72
N VAL A 170 -3.98 10.09 -4.20
CA VAL A 170 -3.59 10.18 -5.61
C VAL A 170 -3.74 8.81 -6.26
N THR A 171 -4.42 8.76 -7.40
CA THR A 171 -4.53 7.52 -8.15
C THR A 171 -3.18 7.14 -8.76
N PHE A 172 -2.71 5.92 -8.49
CA PHE A 172 -1.46 5.41 -9.06
C PHE A 172 -1.54 3.90 -9.34
N ASN A 173 -1.51 3.54 -10.62
CA ASN A 173 -1.56 2.16 -11.10
C ASN A 173 -0.75 1.95 -12.40
N ASP A 174 -0.69 0.69 -12.87
CA ASP A 174 0.11 0.30 -14.05
C ASP A 174 -0.38 0.96 -15.35
N ARG A 175 -1.66 1.31 -15.46
CA ARG A 175 -2.23 1.99 -16.64
C ARG A 175 -1.78 3.44 -16.74
N ASP A 176 -1.33 4.05 -15.64
CA ASP A 176 -0.80 5.41 -15.64
C ASP A 176 0.59 5.48 -16.28
N LEU A 177 1.31 4.35 -16.29
CA LEU A 177 2.73 4.26 -16.59
C LEU A 177 3.11 4.61 -18.05
N PRO A 178 2.34 4.20 -19.08
CA PRO A 178 2.64 4.56 -20.47
C PRO A 178 2.53 6.07 -20.76
N TYR A 179 1.79 6.82 -19.93
CA TYR A 179 1.49 8.22 -20.18
C TYR A 179 2.53 9.15 -19.52
N ARG A 180 3.44 9.71 -20.32
CA ARG A 180 4.55 10.56 -19.85
C ARG A 180 4.14 11.67 -18.88
N LEU A 181 3.05 12.39 -19.18
CA LEU A 181 2.57 13.49 -18.32
C LEU A 181 2.02 12.96 -17.00
N ARG A 182 1.29 11.85 -17.03
CA ARG A 182 0.74 11.22 -15.81
C ARG A 182 1.87 10.71 -14.92
N ARG A 183 2.85 10.04 -15.53
CA ARG A 183 4.07 9.60 -14.88
C ARG A 183 4.83 10.75 -14.21
N PHE A 184 5.00 11.86 -14.92
CA PHE A 184 5.64 13.06 -14.38
C PHE A 184 4.86 13.62 -13.19
N ALA A 185 3.54 13.78 -13.33
CA ALA A 185 2.70 14.30 -12.25
C ALA A 185 2.78 13.44 -10.98
N ILE A 186 2.68 12.11 -11.10
CA ILE A 186 2.79 11.18 -9.97
C ILE A 186 4.17 11.28 -9.31
N ARG A 187 5.25 11.31 -10.11
CA ARG A 187 6.60 11.48 -9.59
C ARG A 187 6.76 12.78 -8.82
N THR A 188 6.26 13.90 -9.36
CA THR A 188 6.33 15.21 -8.70
C THR A 188 5.53 15.23 -7.39
N ASP A 189 4.38 14.57 -7.34
CA ASP A 189 3.57 14.46 -6.12
C ASP A 189 4.30 13.65 -5.04
N ILE A 190 4.87 12.50 -5.40
CA ILE A 190 5.69 11.68 -4.48
C ILE A 190 6.90 12.48 -3.99
N GLU A 191 7.60 13.19 -4.87
CA GLU A 191 8.73 14.03 -4.48
C GLU A 191 8.30 15.14 -3.50
N THR A 192 7.12 15.72 -3.69
CA THR A 192 6.56 16.74 -2.79
C THR A 192 6.21 16.15 -1.42
N SER A 193 5.63 14.95 -1.42
CA SER A 193 5.32 14.18 -0.20
C SER A 193 6.60 13.87 0.59
N ILE A 194 7.64 13.35 -0.09
CA ILE A 194 8.95 13.06 0.52
C ILE A 194 9.55 14.34 1.14
N ARG A 195 9.58 15.45 0.40
CA ARG A 195 10.11 16.72 0.90
C ARG A 195 9.36 17.23 2.12
N SER A 196 8.04 17.08 2.14
CA SER A 196 7.20 17.46 3.28
C SER A 196 7.52 16.60 4.50
N GLY A 197 7.69 15.29 4.32
CA GLY A 197 8.14 14.37 5.36
C GLY A 197 9.55 14.69 5.89
N LEU A 198 10.49 15.05 5.01
CA LEU A 198 11.84 15.46 5.44
C LEU A 198 11.82 16.73 6.31
N VAL A 199 10.93 17.68 6.01
CA VAL A 199 10.74 18.87 6.85
C VAL A 199 10.16 18.48 8.22
N ARG A 200 9.20 17.56 8.25
CA ARG A 200 8.59 17.02 9.48
C ARG A 200 9.64 16.34 10.37
N VAL A 201 10.39 15.38 9.83
CA VAL A 201 11.48 14.66 10.53
C VAL A 201 12.49 15.64 11.12
N ARG A 202 13.01 16.58 10.30
CA ARG A 202 13.96 17.61 10.76
C ARG A 202 13.41 18.48 11.88
N ASN A 203 12.11 18.74 11.91
CA ASN A 203 11.47 19.53 12.96
C ASN A 203 11.25 18.71 14.24
N ALA A 204 11.09 17.39 14.15
CA ALA A 204 11.02 16.51 15.31
C ALA A 204 12.38 16.46 16.03
N ASP A 205 13.49 16.33 15.29
CA ASP A 205 14.86 16.34 15.84
C ASP A 205 15.22 17.63 16.62
N ARG A 206 14.54 18.73 16.30
CA ARG A 206 14.77 20.05 16.93
C ARG A 206 13.94 20.29 18.19
N ARG A 207 13.04 19.38 18.56
CA ARG A 207 12.26 19.52 19.80
C ARG A 207 13.17 19.18 20.98
N PRO A 208 13.28 20.05 22.01
CA PRO A 208 14.03 19.71 23.21
C PRO A 208 13.40 18.49 23.87
N ILE A 209 14.24 17.54 24.29
CA ILE A 209 13.81 16.38 25.08
C ILE A 209 13.24 16.94 26.40
N SER A 210 11.92 16.82 26.56
CA SER A 210 11.18 17.22 27.75
C SER A 210 11.28 16.18 28.85
#